data_AF-A0A7J4LCZ8-F1
#
_entry.id   AF-A0A7J4LCZ8-F1
#
_cell.length_a   1.000
_cell.length_b   1.000
_cell.length_c   1.000
_cell.angle_alpha   90.00
_cell.angle_beta   90.00
_cell.angle_gamma   90.00
#
_symmetry.space_group_name_H-M   'P 1'
#
loop_
_entity.id
_entity.type
_entity.pdbx_description
1 polymer ?
#
loop_
_entity_poly.entity_id
_entity_poly.type
_entity_poly.pdbx_seq_one_letter_code
_entity_poly.pdbx_strand_id
1 'polypeptide(L)'
;MLKGVLSRISYFYEHRYKQLLILPVFLLLFSLFILGNNYAKTGEFIQTGVSLKGGTTISIAQSFDIKEFESFLTEKYPGSDLSVRSLSRAGTDVGMIVEASDVSSGDLLKSIEEKTGPLDKSLYTIDTTGPSLGKSFFKQAMIALLLAFLAISFVVYIYFRSFLPSFYAVFSVVADLLFAMTVFVLFGLKLTTGSIAAFLMLIGYSIDTDILLTTRVLKRKEGTVSERMASTIMTGLTMTLTAVVAVTIGYFFTESELLKQITFILAWGLPADIIYTWLFNAALLRMYVEKKEKQNEH
;
A
#
# COMPACT_ATOMS: atom_id res chain seq x y z
N MET A 1 -24.45 -21.81 12.37
CA MET A 1 -23.74 -21.41 11.13
C MET A 1 -22.25 -21.13 11.38
N LEU A 2 -21.88 -20.24 12.32
CA LEU A 2 -20.47 -19.90 12.61
C LEU A 2 -19.57 -21.08 13.02
N LYS A 3 -20.04 -21.98 13.90
CA LYS A 3 -19.27 -23.17 14.32
C LYS A 3 -18.89 -24.08 13.14
N GLY A 4 -19.77 -24.20 12.14
CA GLY A 4 -19.51 -24.99 10.94
C GLY A 4 -18.42 -24.36 10.06
N VAL A 5 -18.42 -23.04 9.89
CA VAL A 5 -17.38 -22.32 9.16
C VAL A 5 -16.02 -22.45 9.84
N LEU A 6 -15.98 -22.25 11.17
CA LEU A 6 -14.75 -22.41 11.97
C LEU A 6 -14.18 -23.83 11.88
N SER A 7 -15.04 -24.86 11.88
CA SER A 7 -14.59 -26.25 11.74
C SER A 7 -13.95 -26.53 10.38
N ARG A 8 -14.51 -26.00 9.28
CA ARG A 8 -13.92 -26.14 7.93
C ARG A 8 -12.58 -25.44 7.80
N ILE A 9 -12.49 -24.24 8.37
CA ILE A 9 -11.26 -23.45 8.40
C ILE A 9 -10.17 -24.20 9.20
N SER A 10 -10.52 -24.69 10.40
CA SER A 10 -9.59 -25.48 11.23
C SER A 10 -9.09 -26.72 10.50
N TYR A 11 -10.00 -27.47 9.85
CA TYR A 11 -9.65 -28.64 9.04
C TYR A 11 -8.65 -28.29 7.93
N PHE A 12 -8.82 -27.14 7.27
CA PHE A 12 -7.92 -26.68 6.21
C PHE A 12 -6.52 -26.34 6.73
N TYR A 13 -6.40 -25.66 7.87
CA TYR A 13 -5.12 -25.42 8.54
C TYR A 13 -4.46 -26.69 9.06
N GLU A 14 -5.24 -27.72 9.36
CA GLU A 14 -4.70 -28.98 9.85
C GLU A 14 -4.13 -29.84 8.73
N HIS A 15 -4.82 -29.92 7.58
CA HIS A 15 -4.47 -30.89 6.53
C HIS A 15 -3.80 -30.26 5.30
N ARG A 16 -3.97 -28.96 5.07
CA ARG A 16 -3.58 -28.29 3.82
C ARG A 16 -2.83 -26.96 4.01
N TYR A 17 -2.25 -26.72 5.19
CA TYR A 17 -1.57 -25.45 5.48
C TYR A 17 -0.43 -25.11 4.51
N LYS A 18 0.29 -26.09 3.96
CA LYS A 18 1.34 -25.83 2.94
C LYS A 18 0.78 -25.29 1.63
N GLN A 19 -0.44 -25.67 1.27
CA GLN A 19 -1.11 -25.19 0.07
C GLN A 19 -1.52 -23.72 0.20
N LEU A 20 -1.68 -23.21 1.43
CA LEU A 20 -1.97 -21.80 1.68
C LEU A 20 -0.83 -20.88 1.25
N LEU A 21 0.41 -21.36 1.21
CA LEU A 21 1.56 -20.57 0.78
C LEU A 21 1.58 -20.29 -0.73
N ILE A 22 0.84 -21.05 -1.54
CA ILE A 22 0.91 -20.96 -3.01
C ILE A 22 0.51 -19.56 -3.49
N LEU A 23 -0.65 -19.06 -3.05
CA LEU A 23 -1.17 -17.76 -3.48
C LEU A 23 -0.30 -16.59 -2.99
N PRO A 24 0.05 -16.46 -1.69
CA PRO A 24 0.90 -15.36 -1.23
C PRO A 24 2.30 -15.38 -1.85
N VAL A 25 2.93 -16.55 -2.02
CA VAL A 25 4.24 -16.64 -2.67
C VAL A 25 4.16 -16.22 -4.13
N PHE A 26 3.10 -16.63 -4.84
CA PHE A 26 2.87 -16.18 -6.21
C PHE A 26 2.70 -14.65 -6.28
N LEU A 27 1.88 -14.06 -5.40
CA LEU A 27 1.68 -12.61 -5.36
C LEU A 27 2.96 -11.85 -4.99
N LEU A 28 3.78 -12.40 -4.09
CA LEU A 28 5.07 -11.82 -3.72
C LEU A 28 6.04 -11.84 -4.91
N LEU A 29 6.16 -12.98 -5.61
CA LEU A 29 7.00 -13.09 -6.80
C LEU A 29 6.52 -12.17 -7.93
N PHE A 30 5.21 -12.07 -8.12
CA PHE A 30 4.61 -11.12 -9.05
C PHE A 30 4.96 -9.68 -8.68
N SER A 31 4.86 -9.33 -7.39
CA SER A 31 5.20 -7.99 -6.89
C SER A 31 6.68 -7.65 -7.13
N LEU A 32 7.58 -8.58 -6.80
CA LEU A 32 9.01 -8.42 -7.04
C LEU A 32 9.33 -8.27 -8.53
N PHE A 33 8.64 -9.03 -9.40
CA PHE A 33 8.81 -8.93 -10.85
C PHE A 33 8.38 -7.55 -11.38
N ILE A 34 7.19 -7.06 -11.00
CA ILE A 34 6.69 -5.76 -11.45
C ILE A 34 7.57 -4.62 -10.93
N LEU A 35 7.91 -4.61 -9.64
CA LEU A 35 8.76 -3.58 -9.05
C LEU A 35 10.18 -3.61 -9.63
N GLY A 36 10.74 -4.81 -9.87
CA GLY A 36 12.04 -4.97 -10.51
C GLY A 36 12.05 -4.50 -11.96
N ASN A 37 11.00 -4.81 -12.73
CA ASN A 37 10.83 -4.32 -14.09
C ASN A 37 10.65 -2.79 -14.14
N ASN A 38 9.94 -2.21 -13.17
CA ASN A 38 9.82 -0.77 -13.06
C ASN A 38 11.18 -0.13 -12.75
N TYR A 39 11.91 -0.66 -11.76
CA TYR A 39 13.26 -0.20 -11.42
C TYR A 39 14.23 -0.27 -12.61
N ALA A 40 14.17 -1.35 -13.40
CA ALA A 40 15.01 -1.50 -14.60
C ALA A 40 14.71 -0.44 -15.68
N LYS A 41 13.48 0.07 -15.75
CA LYS A 41 13.06 1.07 -16.75
C LYS A 41 13.27 2.51 -16.28
N THR A 42 13.01 2.79 -15.01
CA THR A 42 12.94 4.16 -14.48
C THR A 42 14.09 4.50 -13.52
N GLY A 43 14.82 3.50 -13.04
CA GLY A 43 15.80 3.65 -11.95
C GLY A 43 15.17 3.75 -10.54
N GLU A 44 13.84 3.70 -10.44
CA GLU A 44 13.09 3.83 -9.18
C GLU A 44 12.07 2.70 -9.03
N PHE A 45 11.91 2.12 -7.83
CA PHE A 45 10.89 1.07 -7.60
C PHE A 45 9.47 1.60 -7.80
N ILE A 46 9.24 2.85 -7.40
CA ILE A 46 8.04 3.64 -7.69
C ILE A 46 8.51 5.03 -8.08
N GLN A 47 7.95 5.58 -9.14
CA GLN A 47 8.29 6.93 -9.59
C GLN A 47 7.92 7.95 -8.50
N THR A 48 8.85 8.83 -8.16
CA THR A 48 8.62 9.92 -7.21
C THR A 48 7.89 11.10 -7.85
N GLY A 49 6.83 11.58 -7.19
CA GLY A 49 6.02 12.71 -7.65
C GLY A 49 6.60 14.06 -7.24
N VAL A 50 6.00 15.13 -7.76
CA VAL A 50 6.49 16.51 -7.55
C VAL A 50 6.49 16.95 -6.08
N SER A 51 5.66 16.38 -5.21
CA SER A 51 5.71 16.67 -3.77
C SER A 51 7.00 16.20 -3.08
N LEU A 52 7.74 15.26 -3.70
CA LEU A 52 8.99 14.70 -3.19
C LEU A 52 10.21 15.16 -3.99
N LYS A 53 10.07 15.44 -5.29
CA LYS A 53 11.15 16.00 -6.13
C LYS A 53 11.24 17.52 -6.08
N GLY A 54 10.11 18.19 -5.84
CA GLY A 54 9.89 19.60 -6.15
C GLY A 54 9.22 19.78 -7.51
N GLY A 55 8.33 20.76 -7.59
CA GLY A 55 7.54 21.04 -8.80
C GLY A 55 6.17 21.61 -8.47
N THR A 56 5.34 21.68 -9.51
CA THR A 56 3.96 22.16 -9.42
C THR A 56 2.99 21.06 -9.84
N THR A 57 1.91 20.92 -9.07
CA THR A 57 0.71 20.15 -9.40
C THR A 57 -0.42 21.12 -9.69
N ILE A 58 -1.11 20.94 -10.81
CA ILE A 58 -2.35 21.63 -11.15
C ILE A 58 -3.44 20.59 -11.37
N SER A 59 -4.45 20.59 -10.51
CA SER A 59 -5.59 19.67 -10.57
C SER A 59 -6.79 20.41 -11.12
N ILE A 60 -7.33 19.97 -12.25
CA ILE A 60 -8.38 20.63 -13.03
C ILE A 60 -9.64 19.76 -13.00
N ALA A 61 -10.79 20.35 -12.66
CA ALA A 61 -12.09 19.68 -12.61
C ALA A 61 -12.80 19.63 -13.98
N GLN A 62 -12.04 19.40 -15.06
CA GLN A 62 -12.53 19.20 -16.42
C GLN A 62 -11.70 18.12 -17.11
N SER A 63 -12.35 17.22 -17.84
CA SER A 63 -11.67 16.16 -18.59
C SER A 63 -11.32 16.60 -20.00
N PHE A 64 -10.08 16.32 -20.39
CA PHE A 64 -9.53 16.54 -21.73
C PHE A 64 -8.84 15.26 -22.20
N ASP A 65 -8.49 15.18 -23.48
CA ASP A 65 -7.66 14.08 -23.98
C ASP A 65 -6.26 14.14 -23.36
N ILE A 66 -5.98 13.22 -22.45
CA ILE A 66 -4.73 13.15 -21.68
C ILE A 66 -3.52 13.06 -22.60
N LYS A 67 -3.60 12.24 -23.66
CA LYS A 67 -2.42 11.94 -24.50
C LYS A 67 -2.04 13.13 -25.34
N GLU A 68 -3.04 13.81 -25.89
CA GLU A 68 -2.82 15.04 -26.65
C GLU A 68 -2.24 16.13 -25.73
N PHE A 69 -2.80 16.26 -24.53
CA PHE A 69 -2.38 17.27 -23.56
C PHE A 69 -0.96 17.03 -23.02
N GLU A 70 -0.64 15.78 -22.70
CA GLU A 70 0.68 15.36 -22.26
C GLU A 70 1.71 15.62 -23.37
N SER A 71 1.43 15.21 -24.60
CA SER A 71 2.34 15.44 -25.74
C SER A 71 2.63 16.92 -25.97
N PHE A 72 1.59 17.77 -25.92
CA PHE A 72 1.73 19.22 -26.05
C PHE A 72 2.62 19.83 -24.96
N LEU A 73 2.39 19.45 -23.69
CA LEU A 73 3.17 19.97 -22.58
C LEU A 73 4.61 19.45 -22.58
N THR A 74 4.84 18.18 -22.95
CA THR A 74 6.18 17.60 -23.08
C THR A 74 6.98 18.27 -24.21
N GLU A 75 6.34 18.62 -25.32
CA GLU A 75 6.98 19.36 -26.42
C GLU A 75 7.36 20.78 -25.98
N LYS A 76 6.51 21.44 -25.20
CA LYS A 76 6.74 22.81 -24.72
C LYS A 76 7.81 22.90 -23.62
N TYR A 77 7.93 21.88 -22.79
CA TYR A 77 8.88 21.81 -21.67
C TYR A 77 9.83 20.60 -21.80
N PRO A 78 10.68 20.57 -22.83
CA PRO A 78 11.61 19.47 -23.05
C PRO A 78 12.60 19.39 -21.89
N GLY A 79 12.60 18.25 -21.18
CA GLY A 79 13.49 18.00 -20.04
C GLY A 79 12.86 18.18 -18.66
N SER A 80 11.63 18.68 -18.57
CA SER A 80 10.86 18.60 -17.33
C SER A 80 10.28 17.18 -17.12
N ASP A 81 10.29 16.69 -15.88
CA ASP A 81 9.50 15.50 -15.51
C ASP A 81 8.03 15.93 -15.47
N LEU A 82 7.34 15.71 -16.58
CA LEU A 82 5.95 16.06 -16.78
C LEU A 82 5.09 14.80 -16.83
N SER A 83 3.94 14.84 -16.18
CA SER A 83 2.93 13.79 -16.29
C SER A 83 1.54 14.36 -16.22
N VAL A 84 0.67 13.87 -17.09
CA VAL A 84 -0.76 14.17 -17.07
C VAL A 84 -1.54 12.91 -16.74
N ARG A 85 -2.46 12.99 -15.79
CA ARG A 85 -3.32 11.85 -15.39
C ARG A 85 -4.77 12.28 -15.27
N SER A 86 -5.71 11.38 -15.56
CA SER A 86 -7.12 11.67 -15.31
C SER A 86 -7.45 11.62 -13.83
N LEU A 87 -8.37 12.50 -13.43
CA LEU A 87 -9.07 12.41 -12.18
C LEU A 87 -10.41 11.72 -12.45
N SER A 88 -10.53 10.46 -12.02
CA SER A 88 -11.74 9.68 -12.19
C SER A 88 -12.58 9.66 -10.91
N ARG A 89 -13.91 9.78 -11.03
CA ARG A 89 -14.87 9.64 -9.93
C ARG A 89 -15.94 8.64 -10.35
N ALA A 90 -16.08 7.55 -9.60
CA ALA A 90 -17.05 6.48 -9.93
C ALA A 90 -16.92 5.91 -11.36
N GLY A 91 -15.69 5.90 -11.92
CA GLY A 91 -15.41 5.38 -13.26
C GLY A 91 -15.66 6.39 -14.39
N THR A 92 -16.04 7.63 -14.09
CA THR A 92 -16.09 8.71 -15.08
C THR A 92 -14.93 9.68 -14.88
N ASP A 93 -14.31 10.10 -15.98
CA ASP A 93 -13.26 11.12 -15.94
C ASP A 93 -13.90 12.49 -15.72
N VAL A 94 -13.67 13.03 -14.52
CA VAL A 94 -14.22 14.30 -14.04
C VAL A 94 -13.18 15.41 -14.01
N GLY A 95 -11.92 15.10 -14.36
CA GLY A 95 -10.82 16.05 -14.29
C GLY A 95 -9.51 15.51 -14.83
N MET A 96 -8.47 16.31 -14.72
CA MET A 96 -7.09 15.94 -15.00
C MET A 96 -6.15 16.57 -13.99
N ILE A 97 -4.99 15.94 -13.78
CA ILE A 97 -3.93 16.44 -12.93
C ILE A 97 -2.68 16.54 -13.78
N VAL A 98 -2.08 17.72 -13.77
CA VAL A 98 -0.82 18.03 -14.45
C VAL A 98 0.24 18.21 -13.38
N GLU A 99 1.28 17.38 -13.42
CA GLU A 99 2.46 17.53 -12.59
C GLU A 99 3.65 17.87 -13.47
N ALA A 100 4.41 18.90 -13.10
CA ALA A 100 5.64 19.26 -13.77
C ALA A 100 6.72 19.63 -12.74
N SER A 101 7.89 19.02 -12.87
CA SER A 101 9.10 19.47 -12.16
C SER A 101 9.74 20.65 -12.87
N ASP A 102 10.31 21.57 -12.08
CA ASP A 102 11.10 22.72 -12.56
C ASP A 102 10.36 23.72 -13.49
N VAL A 103 9.03 23.69 -13.51
CA VAL A 103 8.17 24.67 -14.19
C VAL A 103 7.46 25.53 -13.16
N SER A 104 7.44 26.85 -13.37
CA SER A 104 6.68 27.78 -12.53
C SER A 104 5.17 27.54 -12.66
N SER A 105 4.44 27.65 -11.54
CA SER A 105 2.99 27.47 -11.54
C SER A 105 2.25 28.44 -12.46
N GLY A 106 2.74 29.67 -12.60
CA GLY A 106 2.16 30.65 -13.50
C GLY A 106 2.36 30.30 -14.97
N ASP A 107 3.52 29.75 -15.34
CA ASP A 107 3.83 29.38 -16.73
C ASP A 107 3.12 28.08 -17.11
N LEU A 108 3.04 27.13 -16.18
CA LEU A 108 2.29 25.90 -16.36
C LEU A 108 0.80 26.20 -16.54
N LEU A 109 0.20 27.05 -15.69
CA LEU A 109 -1.20 27.44 -15.82
C LEU A 109 -1.48 28.13 -17.17
N LYS A 110 -0.63 29.05 -17.60
CA LYS A 110 -0.78 29.70 -18.91
C LYS A 110 -0.75 28.70 -20.06
N SER A 111 0.17 27.74 -20.02
CA SER A 111 0.26 26.69 -21.03
C SER A 111 -0.97 25.79 -21.05
N ILE A 112 -1.56 25.53 -19.88
CA ILE A 112 -2.82 24.80 -19.79
C ILE A 112 -3.95 25.63 -20.44
N GLU A 113 -4.07 26.91 -20.06
CA GLU A 113 -5.11 27.82 -20.59
C GLU A 113 -5.00 28.07 -22.09
N GLU A 114 -3.80 27.99 -22.68
CA GLU A 114 -3.63 28.04 -24.15
C GLU A 114 -4.38 26.93 -24.88
N LYS A 115 -4.52 25.76 -24.25
CA LYS A 115 -5.18 24.59 -24.84
C LYS A 115 -6.62 24.42 -24.36
N THR A 116 -6.92 24.79 -23.12
CA THR A 116 -8.26 24.63 -22.51
C THR A 116 -9.13 25.87 -22.64
N GLY A 117 -8.56 27.01 -23.00
CA GLY A 117 -9.17 28.32 -22.76
C GLY A 117 -9.04 28.75 -21.29
N PRO A 118 -9.47 29.99 -20.96
CA PRO A 118 -9.39 30.53 -19.60
C PRO A 118 -10.16 29.65 -18.62
N LEU A 119 -9.51 29.26 -17.53
CA LEU A 119 -10.15 28.44 -16.48
C LEU A 119 -10.62 29.34 -15.33
N ASP A 120 -11.84 29.09 -14.86
CA ASP A 120 -12.30 29.71 -13.61
C ASP A 120 -11.47 29.17 -12.44
N LYS A 121 -11.13 30.04 -11.47
CA LYS A 121 -10.39 29.66 -10.26
C LYS A 121 -11.08 28.58 -9.43
N SER A 122 -12.40 28.40 -9.58
CA SER A 122 -13.16 27.32 -8.94
C SER A 122 -12.92 25.94 -9.60
N LEU A 123 -12.35 25.91 -10.80
CA LEU A 123 -12.15 24.70 -11.59
C LEU A 123 -10.73 24.14 -11.52
N TYR A 124 -9.81 24.80 -10.81
CA TYR A 124 -8.46 24.28 -10.63
C TYR A 124 -7.88 24.58 -9.25
N THR A 125 -6.98 23.70 -8.80
CA THR A 125 -6.16 23.89 -7.60
C THR A 125 -4.69 23.82 -7.99
N ILE A 126 -3.86 24.71 -7.43
CA ILE A 126 -2.41 24.73 -7.67
C ILE A 126 -1.69 24.45 -6.36
N ASP A 127 -0.87 23.41 -6.37
CA ASP A 127 0.06 23.09 -5.29
C ASP A 127 1.49 23.20 -5.82
N THR A 128 2.37 23.89 -5.10
CA THR A 128 3.78 24.04 -5.50
C THR A 128 4.70 23.70 -4.34
N THR A 129 5.67 22.82 -4.61
CA THR A 129 6.66 22.39 -3.64
C THR A 129 8.05 22.77 -4.13
N GLY A 130 8.81 23.47 -3.28
CA GLY A 130 10.20 23.81 -3.59
C GLY A 130 11.11 22.57 -3.65
N PRO A 131 12.08 22.48 -4.59
CA PRO A 131 12.96 21.31 -4.72
C PRO A 131 13.76 20.97 -3.47
N SER A 132 14.24 21.96 -2.72
CA SER A 132 14.94 21.75 -1.45
C SER A 132 14.04 21.13 -0.39
N LEU A 133 12.79 21.60 -0.32
CA LEU A 133 11.79 21.13 0.62
C LEU A 133 11.34 19.69 0.28
N GLY A 134 11.06 19.41 -1.00
CA GLY A 134 10.71 18.08 -1.48
C GLY A 134 11.80 17.04 -1.17
N LYS A 135 13.06 17.34 -1.51
CA LYS A 135 14.20 16.44 -1.23
C LYS A 135 14.39 16.20 0.28
N SER A 136 14.20 17.24 1.10
CA SER A 136 14.25 17.12 2.56
C SER A 136 13.14 16.21 3.07
N PHE A 137 11.89 16.40 2.61
CA PHE A 137 10.76 15.55 2.98
C PHE A 137 10.98 14.11 2.56
N PHE A 138 11.43 13.86 1.33
CA PHE A 138 11.70 12.50 0.88
C PHE A 138 12.73 11.80 1.76
N LYS A 139 13.84 12.49 2.07
CA LYS A 139 14.88 11.94 2.97
C LYS A 139 14.32 11.63 4.36
N GLN A 140 13.56 12.56 4.95
CA GLN A 140 12.95 12.36 6.27
C GLN A 140 11.95 11.20 6.26
N ALA A 141 11.15 11.09 5.21
CA ALA A 141 10.15 10.06 5.05
C ALA A 141 10.77 8.65 4.89
N MET A 142 11.88 8.54 4.15
CA MET A 142 12.67 7.29 4.08
C MET A 142 13.29 6.91 5.42
N ILE A 143 13.81 7.88 6.17
CA ILE A 143 14.32 7.64 7.53
C ILE A 143 13.19 7.18 8.45
N ALA A 144 12.02 7.83 8.38
CA ALA A 144 10.85 7.45 9.19
C ALA A 144 10.38 6.04 8.86
N LEU A 145 10.35 5.64 7.58
CA LEU A 145 10.00 4.29 7.16
C LEU A 145 10.96 3.25 7.72
N LEU A 146 12.27 3.50 7.60
CA LEU A 146 13.30 2.60 8.15
C LEU A 146 13.19 2.47 9.68
N LEU A 147 13.02 3.58 10.38
CA LEU A 147 12.88 3.60 11.84
C LEU A 147 11.58 2.89 12.28
N ALA A 148 10.47 3.07 11.57
CA ALA A 148 9.22 2.38 11.85
C ALA A 148 9.37 0.85 11.72
N PHE A 149 10.01 0.38 10.65
CA PHE A 149 10.30 -1.05 10.46
C PHE A 149 11.18 -1.63 11.57
N LEU A 150 12.25 -0.93 11.95
CA LEU A 150 13.13 -1.36 13.03
C LEU A 150 12.41 -1.38 14.38
N ALA A 151 11.63 -0.34 14.69
CA ALA A 151 10.87 -0.25 15.92
C ALA A 151 9.84 -1.38 16.04
N ILE A 152 9.06 -1.63 14.99
CA ILE A 152 8.08 -2.72 14.97
C ILE A 152 8.75 -4.08 15.10
N SER A 153 9.84 -4.31 14.35
CA SER A 153 10.61 -5.56 14.45
C SER A 153 11.10 -5.81 15.87
N PHE A 154 11.59 -4.78 16.54
CA PHE A 154 12.06 -4.85 17.92
C PHE A 154 10.93 -5.13 18.92
N VAL A 155 9.81 -4.41 18.81
CA VAL A 155 8.62 -4.58 19.67
C VAL A 155 8.08 -6.00 19.53
N VAL A 156 7.91 -6.48 18.31
CA VAL A 156 7.40 -7.83 17.99
C VAL A 156 8.35 -8.91 18.50
N TYR A 157 9.66 -8.69 18.40
CA TYR A 157 10.67 -9.59 18.96
C TYR A 157 10.58 -9.70 20.48
N ILE A 158 10.52 -8.57 21.20
CA ILE A 158 10.39 -8.55 22.66
C ILE A 158 9.09 -9.22 23.10
N TYR A 159 7.99 -8.94 22.40
CA TYR A 159 6.67 -9.41 22.79
C TYR A 159 6.50 -10.93 22.68
N PHE A 160 7.09 -11.56 21.65
CA PHE A 160 7.02 -13.00 21.43
C PHE A 160 8.22 -13.76 22.01
N ARG A 161 9.35 -13.08 22.27
CA ARG A 161 10.60 -13.69 22.76
C ARG A 161 11.06 -14.86 21.89
N SER A 162 10.73 -14.83 20.60
CA SER A 162 11.05 -15.90 19.65
C SER A 162 11.31 -15.31 18.27
N PHE A 163 12.49 -15.57 17.73
CA PHE A 163 12.92 -14.98 16.47
C PHE A 163 12.04 -15.36 15.28
N LEU A 164 11.71 -16.65 15.13
CA LEU A 164 10.98 -17.14 13.95
C LEU A 164 9.55 -16.58 13.84
N PRO A 165 8.69 -16.66 14.88
CA PRO A 165 7.37 -16.03 14.84
C PRO A 165 7.41 -14.52 14.61
N SER A 166 8.37 -13.83 15.24
CA SER A 166 8.55 -12.40 15.04
C SER A 166 8.96 -12.06 13.61
N PHE A 167 9.84 -12.86 13.02
CA PHE A 167 10.25 -12.72 11.63
C PHE A 167 9.07 -12.97 10.67
N TYR A 168 8.23 -13.99 10.91
CA TYR A 168 7.07 -14.27 10.05
C TYR A 168 6.04 -13.14 10.04
N ALA A 169 5.76 -12.55 11.20
CA ALA A 169 4.89 -11.38 11.32
C ALA A 169 5.48 -10.19 10.53
N VAL A 170 6.72 -9.79 10.83
CA VAL A 170 7.36 -8.65 10.15
C VAL A 170 7.49 -8.88 8.65
N PHE A 171 7.82 -10.10 8.21
CA PHE A 171 7.94 -10.42 6.79
C PHE A 171 6.59 -10.35 6.07
N SER A 172 5.49 -10.69 6.75
CA SER A 172 4.14 -10.58 6.18
C SER A 172 3.78 -9.11 5.92
N VAL A 173 4.15 -8.22 6.84
CA VAL A 173 4.03 -6.74 6.71
C VAL A 173 4.96 -6.14 5.64
N VAL A 174 6.04 -6.83 5.28
CA VAL A 174 6.86 -6.42 4.13
C VAL A 174 6.21 -6.87 2.83
N ALA A 175 5.65 -8.08 2.81
CA ALA A 175 5.08 -8.68 1.62
C ALA A 175 3.77 -8.00 1.17
N ASP A 176 2.91 -7.60 2.11
CA ASP A 176 1.70 -6.83 1.82
C ASP A 176 2.03 -5.40 1.37
N LEU A 177 3.05 -4.76 1.95
CA LEU A 177 3.56 -3.46 1.50
C LEU A 177 4.07 -3.54 0.06
N LEU A 178 4.89 -4.55 -0.28
CA LEU A 178 5.37 -4.76 -1.64
C LEU A 178 4.22 -4.97 -2.64
N PHE A 179 3.16 -5.65 -2.22
CA PHE A 179 1.97 -5.80 -3.04
C PHE A 179 1.24 -4.46 -3.23
N ALA A 180 1.05 -3.68 -2.16
CA ALA A 180 0.45 -2.35 -2.25
C ALA A 180 1.26 -1.41 -3.17
N MET A 181 2.60 -1.45 -3.07
CA MET A 181 3.52 -0.75 -3.97
C MET A 181 3.37 -1.21 -5.43
N THR A 182 3.17 -2.51 -5.65
CA THR A 182 2.97 -3.07 -6.99
C THR A 182 1.68 -2.56 -7.62
N VAL A 183 0.58 -2.58 -6.88
CA VAL A 183 -0.69 -1.99 -7.34
C VAL A 183 -0.46 -0.52 -7.69
N PHE A 184 0.22 0.22 -6.84
CA PHE A 184 0.49 1.63 -7.07
C PHE A 184 1.25 1.91 -8.38
N VAL A 185 2.26 1.09 -8.71
CA VAL A 185 3.00 1.15 -9.99
C VAL A 185 2.14 0.76 -11.18
N LEU A 186 1.31 -0.28 -11.06
CA LEU A 186 0.44 -0.74 -12.15
C LEU A 186 -0.60 0.31 -12.56
N PHE A 187 -1.04 1.14 -11.61
CA PHE A 187 -1.95 2.26 -11.86
C PHE A 187 -1.23 3.54 -12.29
N GLY A 188 0.10 3.51 -12.48
CA GLY A 188 0.89 4.67 -12.91
C GLY A 188 0.92 5.80 -11.90
N LEU A 189 0.69 5.50 -10.61
CA LEU A 189 0.70 6.52 -9.56
C LEU A 189 2.13 6.86 -9.16
N LYS A 190 2.38 8.15 -8.91
CA LYS A 190 3.65 8.66 -8.42
C LYS A 190 3.62 8.81 -6.89
N LEU A 191 4.74 8.49 -6.24
CA LEU A 191 4.91 8.61 -4.79
C LEU A 191 4.75 10.06 -4.37
N THR A 192 3.87 10.30 -3.41
CA THR A 192 3.72 11.60 -2.76
C THR A 192 4.02 11.50 -1.27
N THR A 193 4.06 12.64 -0.57
CA THR A 193 4.09 12.67 0.89
C THR A 193 2.90 11.91 1.50
N GLY A 194 1.70 12.07 0.93
CA GLY A 194 0.50 11.32 1.32
C GLY A 194 0.66 9.81 1.10
N SER A 195 1.29 9.40 0.01
CA SER A 195 1.55 7.98 -0.27
C SER A 195 2.44 7.34 0.80
N ILE A 196 3.50 8.05 1.22
CA ILE A 196 4.39 7.54 2.27
C ILE A 196 3.66 7.43 3.62
N ALA A 197 2.82 8.42 3.95
CA ALA A 197 1.98 8.36 5.15
C ALA A 197 1.02 7.15 5.10
N ALA A 198 0.43 6.87 3.92
CA ALA A 198 -0.45 5.71 3.74
C ALA A 198 0.30 4.38 3.90
N PHE A 199 1.51 4.26 3.36
CA PHE A 199 2.35 3.07 3.56
C PHE A 199 2.74 2.88 5.03
N LEU A 200 3.11 3.94 5.73
CA LEU A 200 3.37 3.90 7.18
C LEU A 200 2.14 3.43 7.97
N MET A 201 0.96 3.90 7.58
CA MET A 201 -0.29 3.50 8.22
C MET A 201 -0.66 2.04 7.88
N LEU A 202 -0.44 1.59 6.65
CA LEU A 202 -0.66 0.20 6.24
C LEU A 202 0.20 -0.77 7.06
N ILE A 203 1.48 -0.44 7.27
CA ILE A 203 2.39 -1.22 8.13
C ILE A 203 1.79 -1.41 9.53
N GLY A 204 1.24 -0.34 10.11
CA GLY A 204 0.61 -0.37 11.43
C GLY A 204 -0.65 -1.24 11.47
N TYR A 205 -1.53 -1.10 10.47
CA TYR A 205 -2.74 -1.93 10.39
C TYR A 205 -2.43 -3.41 10.18
N SER A 206 -1.44 -3.73 9.34
CA SER A 206 -1.11 -5.12 9.04
C SER A 206 -0.48 -5.82 10.24
N ILE A 207 0.48 -5.17 10.92
CA ILE A 207 1.15 -5.80 12.07
C ILE A 207 0.17 -6.11 13.22
N ASP A 208 -0.90 -5.33 13.39
CA ASP A 208 -1.91 -5.58 14.43
C ASP A 208 -2.58 -6.95 14.25
N THR A 209 -2.92 -7.32 13.01
CA THR A 209 -3.57 -8.61 12.72
C THR A 209 -2.59 -9.77 12.83
N ASP A 210 -1.33 -9.57 12.41
CA ASP A 210 -0.25 -10.53 12.57
C ASP A 210 0.09 -10.80 14.04
N ILE A 211 0.14 -9.74 14.87
CA ILE A 211 0.36 -9.87 16.31
C ILE A 211 -0.81 -10.62 16.95
N LEU A 212 -2.05 -10.30 16.57
CA LEU A 212 -3.24 -10.99 17.08
C LEU A 212 -3.20 -12.50 16.78
N LEU A 213 -2.94 -12.88 15.53
CA LEU A 213 -2.81 -14.28 15.11
C LEU A 213 -1.68 -14.98 15.87
N THR A 214 -0.49 -14.39 15.87
CA THR A 214 0.71 -14.97 16.51
C THR A 214 0.50 -15.13 18.02
N THR A 215 -0.13 -14.15 18.67
CA THR A 215 -0.50 -14.21 20.09
C THR A 215 -1.43 -15.37 20.38
N ARG A 216 -2.47 -15.55 19.55
CA ARG A 216 -3.42 -16.64 19.74
C ARG A 216 -2.77 -18.01 19.60
N VAL A 217 -1.89 -18.16 18.62
CA VAL A 217 -1.18 -19.42 18.35
C VAL A 217 -0.21 -19.75 19.47
N LEU A 218 0.62 -18.79 19.89
CA LEU A 218 1.73 -19.07 20.81
C LEU A 218 1.36 -19.01 22.29
N LYS A 219 0.48 -18.10 22.71
CA LYS A 219 0.22 -17.84 24.14
C LYS A 219 -1.01 -18.58 24.67
N ARG A 220 -1.98 -18.93 23.82
CA ARG A 220 -3.15 -19.70 24.25
C ARG A 220 -2.80 -21.18 24.32
N LYS A 221 -3.17 -21.84 25.42
CA LYS A 221 -2.87 -23.28 25.66
C LYS A 221 -4.03 -24.22 25.35
N GLU A 222 -5.24 -23.68 25.20
CA GLU A 222 -6.45 -24.46 24.94
C GLU A 222 -6.65 -24.74 23.45
N GLY A 223 -7.00 -25.99 23.13
CA GLY A 223 -7.31 -26.45 21.79
C GLY A 223 -6.08 -26.70 20.91
N THR A 224 -6.33 -27.29 19.74
CA THR A 224 -5.28 -27.50 18.73
C THR A 224 -4.79 -26.17 18.17
N VAL A 225 -3.60 -26.15 17.55
CA VAL A 225 -3.09 -24.95 16.88
C VAL A 225 -4.06 -24.47 15.81
N SER A 226 -4.63 -25.40 15.03
CA SER A 226 -5.61 -25.08 13.98
C SER A 226 -6.89 -24.46 14.54
N GLU A 227 -7.40 -24.95 15.68
CA GLU A 227 -8.56 -24.37 16.36
C GLU A 227 -8.26 -22.96 16.89
N ARG A 228 -7.07 -22.76 17.44
CA ARG A 228 -6.61 -21.44 17.90
C ARG A 228 -6.58 -20.45 16.75
N MET A 229 -5.97 -20.81 15.62
CA MET A 229 -5.93 -19.99 14.40
C MET A 229 -7.34 -19.68 13.87
N ALA A 230 -8.17 -20.71 13.71
CA ALA A 230 -9.54 -20.57 13.21
C ALA A 230 -10.37 -19.64 14.12
N SER A 231 -10.20 -19.73 15.44
CA SER A 231 -10.95 -18.91 16.40
C SER A 231 -10.72 -17.40 16.26
N THR A 232 -9.61 -16.99 15.65
CA THR A 232 -9.20 -15.57 15.58
C THR A 232 -9.38 -14.97 14.20
N ILE A 233 -9.56 -15.78 13.15
CA ILE A 233 -9.87 -15.31 11.80
C ILE A 233 -11.04 -14.34 11.78
N MET A 234 -12.14 -14.67 12.46
CA MET A 234 -13.32 -13.81 12.42
C MET A 234 -13.05 -12.44 13.02
N THR A 235 -12.27 -12.38 14.11
CA THR A 235 -11.86 -11.11 14.73
C THR A 235 -10.96 -10.32 13.77
N GLY A 236 -9.94 -10.96 13.21
CA GLY A 236 -9.03 -10.32 12.24
C GLY A 236 -9.74 -9.79 11.01
N LEU A 237 -10.52 -10.65 10.35
CA LEU A 237 -11.30 -10.25 9.18
C LEU A 237 -12.27 -9.12 9.49
N THR A 238 -12.90 -9.10 10.67
CA THR A 238 -13.80 -8.00 11.05
C THR A 238 -13.05 -6.68 11.20
N MET A 239 -11.86 -6.69 11.82
CA MET A 239 -11.02 -5.49 11.94
C MET A 239 -10.61 -4.97 10.55
N THR A 240 -10.00 -5.83 9.73
CA THR A 240 -9.51 -5.42 8.40
C THR A 240 -10.65 -5.03 7.47
N LEU A 241 -11.77 -5.78 7.46
CA LEU A 241 -12.93 -5.47 6.60
C LEU A 241 -13.58 -4.14 6.99
N THR A 242 -13.69 -3.84 8.29
CA THR A 242 -14.20 -2.55 8.75
C THR A 242 -13.33 -1.41 8.24
N ALA A 243 -12.00 -1.56 8.32
CA ALA A 243 -11.06 -0.58 7.79
C ALA A 243 -11.17 -0.46 6.25
N VAL A 244 -11.23 -1.58 5.52
CA VAL A 244 -11.43 -1.60 4.05
C VAL A 244 -12.70 -0.85 3.67
N VAL A 245 -13.82 -1.12 4.34
CA VAL A 245 -15.09 -0.43 4.07
C VAL A 245 -14.96 1.07 4.33
N ALA A 246 -14.37 1.46 5.46
CA ALA A 246 -14.18 2.86 5.82
C ALA A 246 -13.31 3.61 4.81
N VAL A 247 -12.16 3.06 4.40
CA VAL A 247 -11.27 3.70 3.42
C VAL A 247 -11.88 3.70 2.03
N THR A 248 -12.62 2.66 1.65
CA THR A 248 -13.33 2.62 0.35
C THR A 248 -14.41 3.69 0.28
N ILE A 249 -15.20 3.87 1.34
CA ILE A 249 -16.16 4.97 1.43
C ILE A 249 -15.42 6.30 1.38
N GLY A 250 -14.34 6.45 2.16
CA GLY A 250 -13.50 7.65 2.15
C GLY A 250 -13.00 8.02 0.76
N TYR A 251 -12.60 7.04 -0.05
CA TYR A 251 -12.15 7.24 -1.43
C TYR A 251 -13.21 7.89 -2.33
N PHE A 252 -14.47 7.47 -2.23
CA PHE A 252 -15.56 8.03 -3.05
C PHE A 252 -16.08 9.40 -2.57
N PHE A 253 -15.91 9.70 -1.28
CA PHE A 253 -16.42 10.93 -0.67
C PHE A 253 -15.39 12.05 -0.62
N THR A 254 -14.09 11.73 -0.61
CA THR A 254 -13.07 12.76 -0.48
C THR A 254 -12.82 13.49 -1.81
N GLU A 255 -12.75 14.82 -1.74
CA GLU A 255 -12.41 15.67 -2.89
C GLU A 255 -10.91 15.94 -2.96
N SER A 256 -10.21 15.84 -1.83
CA SER A 256 -8.76 16.03 -1.75
C SER A 256 -8.04 14.89 -2.46
N GLU A 257 -7.19 15.24 -3.42
CA GLU A 257 -6.36 14.30 -4.16
C GLU A 257 -5.43 13.50 -3.25
N LEU A 258 -4.83 14.17 -2.27
CA LEU A 258 -3.98 13.54 -1.26
C LEU A 258 -4.74 12.46 -0.47
N LEU A 259 -5.97 12.75 -0.06
CA LEU A 259 -6.81 11.79 0.66
C LEU A 259 -7.28 10.65 -0.25
N LYS A 260 -7.58 10.91 -1.54
CA LYS A 260 -7.89 9.85 -2.51
C LYS A 260 -6.72 8.88 -2.67
N GLN A 261 -5.50 9.39 -2.71
CA GLN A 261 -4.32 8.55 -2.85
C GLN A 261 -4.06 7.72 -1.57
N ILE A 262 -4.21 8.32 -0.39
CA ILE A 262 -4.08 7.60 0.89
C ILE A 262 -5.11 6.46 0.97
N THR A 263 -6.38 6.78 0.71
CA THR A 263 -7.47 5.80 0.76
C THR A 263 -7.32 4.71 -0.30
N PHE A 264 -6.82 5.05 -1.49
CA PHE A 264 -6.51 4.08 -2.55
C PHE A 264 -5.46 3.05 -2.10
N ILE A 265 -4.34 3.52 -1.54
CA ILE A 265 -3.28 2.62 -1.05
C ILE A 265 -3.81 1.66 0.00
N LEU A 266 -4.61 2.16 0.95
CA LEU A 266 -5.19 1.31 2.00
C LEU A 266 -6.25 0.36 1.46
N ALA A 267 -7.08 0.81 0.51
CA ALA A 267 -8.13 -0.02 -0.09
C ALA A 267 -7.55 -1.24 -0.82
N TRP A 268 -6.33 -1.15 -1.34
CA TRP A 268 -5.62 -2.27 -1.97
C TRP A 268 -4.64 -3.00 -1.05
N GLY A 269 -4.04 -2.30 -0.09
CA GLY A 269 -3.10 -2.87 0.87
C GLY A 269 -3.80 -3.75 1.92
N LEU A 270 -4.91 -3.28 2.50
CA LEU A 270 -5.62 -4.02 3.55
C LEU A 270 -6.20 -5.38 3.08
N PRO A 271 -6.70 -5.54 1.84
CA PRO A 271 -7.03 -6.87 1.33
C PRO A 271 -5.81 -7.78 1.17
N ALA A 272 -4.64 -7.23 0.83
CA ALA A 272 -3.41 -8.01 0.78
C ALA A 272 -2.95 -8.46 2.17
N ASP A 273 -3.10 -7.62 3.20
CA ASP A 273 -2.91 -8.00 4.60
C ASP A 273 -3.69 -9.27 4.96
N ILE A 274 -4.97 -9.38 4.55
CA ILE A 274 -5.75 -10.60 4.80
C ILE A 274 -5.07 -11.85 4.21
N ILE A 275 -4.52 -11.74 3.00
CA ILE A 275 -3.86 -12.84 2.32
C ILE A 275 -2.55 -13.20 3.03
N TYR A 276 -1.71 -12.21 3.33
CA TYR A 276 -0.41 -12.47 3.96
C TYR A 276 -0.56 -12.91 5.42
N THR A 277 -1.44 -12.30 6.21
CA THR A 277 -1.68 -12.71 7.60
C THR A 277 -2.30 -14.11 7.69
N TRP A 278 -3.45 -14.32 7.02
CA TRP A 278 -4.24 -15.55 7.22
C TRP A 278 -3.79 -16.72 6.35
N LEU A 279 -3.03 -16.51 5.29
CA LEU A 279 -2.46 -17.60 4.50
C LEU A 279 -0.96 -17.76 4.77
N PHE A 280 -0.18 -16.70 4.65
CA PHE A 280 1.29 -16.79 4.73
C PHE A 280 1.79 -16.93 6.16
N ASN A 281 1.57 -15.93 7.02
CA ASN A 281 1.99 -15.96 8.43
C ASN A 281 1.38 -17.16 9.16
N ALA A 282 0.09 -17.37 8.98
CA ALA A 282 -0.64 -18.52 9.52
C ALA A 282 0.01 -19.87 9.18
N ALA A 283 0.35 -20.11 7.91
CA ALA A 283 0.99 -21.36 7.50
C ALA A 283 2.40 -21.50 8.08
N LEU A 284 3.21 -20.43 8.09
CA LEU A 284 4.55 -20.45 8.66
C LEU A 284 4.55 -20.67 10.18
N LEU A 285 3.61 -20.06 10.90
CA LEU A 285 3.42 -20.29 12.33
C LEU A 285 3.01 -21.73 12.61
N ARG A 286 2.09 -22.29 11.83
CA ARG A 286 1.69 -23.70 11.98
C ARG A 286 2.88 -24.64 11.80
N MET A 287 3.68 -24.41 10.76
CA MET A 287 4.91 -25.18 10.49
C MET A 287 5.91 -25.08 11.65
N TYR A 288 6.07 -23.89 12.22
CA TYR A 288 6.97 -23.67 13.35
C TYR A 288 6.52 -24.42 14.61
N VAL A 289 5.23 -24.34 14.96
CA VAL A 289 4.72 -25.03 16.14
C VAL A 289 4.78 -26.54 15.97
N GLU A 290 4.43 -27.08 14.80
CA GLU A 290 4.51 -28.53 14.52
C GLU A 290 5.95 -29.05 14.68
N LYS A 291 6.95 -28.31 14.17
CA LYS A 291 8.36 -28.68 14.35
C LYS A 291 8.79 -28.68 15.81
N LYS A 292 8.31 -27.70 16.59
CA LYS A 292 8.64 -27.58 18.01
C LYS A 292 8.00 -28.68 18.86
N GLU A 293 6.77 -29.07 18.53
CA GLU A 293 6.07 -30.20 19.18
C GLU A 293 6.85 -31.51 18.95
N LYS A 294 7.23 -31.79 17.70
CA LYS A 294 8.04 -32.98 17.35
C LYS A 294 9.42 -33.03 18.02
N GLN A 295 10.03 -31.87 18.28
CA GLN A 295 11.32 -31.80 18.99
C GLN A 295 11.22 -32.03 20.50
N ASN A 296 10.05 -31.81 21.10
CA ASN A 296 9.84 -32.03 22.53
C ASN A 296 9.39 -33.46 22.86
N GLU A 297 8.98 -34.24 21.84
CA GLU A 297 8.59 -35.65 21.96
C GLU A 297 9.79 -36.62 21.85
N HIS A 298 10.97 -36.12 21.50
CA HIS A 298 12.25 -36.85 21.44
C HIS A 298 13.21 -36.37 22.52
#